data_AF-A0A7C6FRU8-F1
#
_entry.id   AF-A0A7C6FRU8-F1
#
_cell.length_a   1.000
_cell.length_b   1.000
_cell.length_c   1.000
_cell.angle_alpha   90.00
_cell.angle_beta   90.00
_cell.angle_gamma   90.00
#
_symmetry.space_group_name_H-M   'P 1'
#
loop_
_entity.id
_entity.type
_entity.pdbx_description
1 polymer ?
#
loop_
_entity_poly.entity_id
_entity_poly.type
_entity_poly.pdbx_seq_one_letter_code
_entity_poly.pdbx_strand_id
1 'polypeptide(L)'
;IIELTDATRKFQEKYVRHLEAHADRCQELLEKSYAYATAIVPYLGYDITSQLVLESLDRNLTLREIIIEKKLFTNHELNKILDPLKLTRPGIPGHFIVKEENS
;
A
#
# COMPACT_ATOMS: atom_id res chain seq x y z
N ILE A 1 -15.24 31.90 -22.18
CA ILE A 1 -15.61 30.47 -22.09
C ILE A 1 -14.84 29.62 -23.11
N ILE A 2 -14.68 30.08 -24.37
CA ILE A 2 -13.92 29.37 -25.42
C ILE A 2 -12.46 29.08 -25.04
N GLU A 3 -11.76 30.04 -24.43
CA GLU A 3 -10.33 29.89 -24.06
C GLU A 3 -10.05 28.73 -23.10
N LEU A 4 -10.91 28.51 -22.09
CA LEU A 4 -10.72 27.43 -21.13
C LEU A 4 -10.99 26.07 -21.78
N THR A 5 -11.99 26.01 -22.67
CA THR A 5 -12.31 24.80 -23.46
C THR A 5 -11.15 24.40 -24.37
N ASP A 6 -10.50 25.38 -25.00
CA ASP A 6 -9.35 25.12 -25.86
C ASP A 6 -8.10 24.72 -25.07
N ALA A 7 -7.88 25.35 -23.91
CA ALA A 7 -6.78 25.02 -23.03
C ALA A 7 -6.92 23.58 -22.49
N THR A 8 -8.10 23.18 -22.01
CA THR A 8 -8.33 21.83 -21.47
C THR A 8 -8.20 20.76 -22.54
N ARG A 9 -8.73 21.00 -23.75
CA ARG A 9 -8.57 20.11 -24.90
C ARG A 9 -7.11 19.92 -25.27
N LYS A 10 -6.35 21.01 -25.44
CA LYS A 10 -4.92 20.95 -25.77
C LYS A 10 -4.12 20.24 -24.68
N PHE A 11 -4.46 20.45 -23.40
CA PHE A 11 -3.80 19.77 -22.29
C PHE A 11 -4.09 18.26 -22.29
N GLN A 12 -5.34 17.86 -22.52
CA GLN A 12 -5.71 16.46 -22.64
C GLN A 12 -4.97 15.78 -23.80
N GLU A 13 -5.00 16.39 -24.98
CA GLU A 13 -4.43 15.83 -26.21
C GLU A 13 -2.91 15.74 -26.17
N LYS A 14 -2.23 16.78 -25.64
CA LYS A 14 -0.77 16.86 -25.69
C LYS A 14 -0.07 16.23 -24.50
N TYR A 15 -0.74 16.08 -23.36
CA TYR A 15 -0.10 15.63 -22.13
C TYR A 15 -0.83 14.44 -21.50
N VAL A 16 -2.12 14.60 -21.14
CA VAL A 16 -2.82 13.60 -20.33
C VAL A 16 -2.90 12.24 -21.03
N ARG A 17 -3.14 12.21 -22.35
CA ARG A 17 -3.19 10.97 -23.14
C ARG A 17 -1.87 10.20 -23.20
N HIS A 18 -0.77 10.86 -22.86
CA HIS A 18 0.58 10.30 -22.91
C HIS A 18 1.17 10.07 -21.52
N LEU A 19 0.38 10.25 -20.46
CA LEU A 19 0.81 9.96 -19.10
C LEU A 19 0.88 8.44 -18.88
N GLU A 20 2.04 7.96 -18.47
CA GLU A 20 2.26 6.58 -18.05
C GLU A 20 2.69 6.55 -16.59
N ALA A 21 2.17 5.56 -15.85
CA ALA A 21 2.56 5.35 -14.47
C ALA A 21 3.91 4.63 -14.42
N HIS A 22 4.85 5.18 -13.64
CA HIS A 22 6.10 4.50 -13.32
C HIS A 22 5.86 3.47 -12.23
N ALA A 23 5.38 2.28 -12.62
CA ALA A 23 4.93 1.23 -11.71
C ALA A 23 5.98 0.88 -10.63
N ASP A 24 7.24 0.70 -11.03
CA ASP A 24 8.33 0.36 -10.11
C ASP A 24 8.54 1.44 -9.05
N ARG A 25 8.47 2.72 -9.44
CA ARG A 25 8.61 3.84 -8.52
C ARG A 25 7.42 3.93 -7.58
N CYS A 26 6.21 3.68 -8.07
CA CYS A 26 5.01 3.61 -7.22
C CYS A 26 5.10 2.48 -6.19
N GLN A 27 5.61 1.31 -6.59
CA GLN A 27 5.81 0.18 -5.68
C GLN A 27 6.87 0.50 -4.62
N GLU A 28 8.01 1.08 -5.03
CA GLU A 28 9.06 1.51 -4.10
C GLU A 28 8.54 2.51 -3.06
N LEU A 29 7.74 3.48 -3.48
CA LEU A 29 7.13 4.46 -2.58
C LEU A 29 6.13 3.81 -1.62
N LEU A 30 5.36 2.81 -2.08
CA LEU A 30 4.45 2.06 -1.22
C LEU A 30 5.22 1.28 -0.15
N GLU A 31 6.27 0.54 -0.53
CA GLU A 31 7.09 -0.26 0.40
C GLU A 31 7.82 0.60 1.45
N LYS A 32 8.20 1.83 1.09
CA LYS A 32 8.83 2.81 2.00
C LYS A 32 7.83 3.58 2.86
N SER A 33 6.56 3.60 2.48
CA SER A 33 5.55 4.40 3.18
C SER A 33 5.02 3.65 4.39
N TYR A 34 4.95 4.29 5.55
CA TYR A 34 4.30 3.71 6.72
C TYR A 34 2.76 3.65 6.60
N ALA A 35 2.18 4.18 5.52
CA ALA A 35 0.75 4.17 5.30
C ALA A 35 0.15 2.75 5.31
N TYR A 36 0.90 1.74 4.86
CA TYR A 36 0.39 0.37 4.87
C TYR A 36 0.34 -0.28 6.25
N ALA A 37 0.95 0.32 7.28
CA ALA A 37 0.75 -0.11 8.67
C ALA A 37 -0.75 -0.13 9.02
N THR A 38 -1.53 0.82 8.50
CA THR A 38 -2.99 0.88 8.70
C THR A 38 -3.73 -0.34 8.17
N ALA A 39 -3.21 -0.98 7.11
CA ALA A 39 -3.79 -2.22 6.57
C ALA A 39 -3.49 -3.43 7.46
N ILE A 40 -2.49 -3.33 8.34
CA ILE A 40 -2.04 -4.39 9.24
C ILE A 40 -2.74 -4.30 10.60
N VAL A 41 -3.17 -3.11 11.01
CA VAL A 41 -3.90 -2.86 12.28
C VAL A 41 -5.08 -3.83 12.49
N PRO A 42 -5.93 -4.17 11.51
CA PRO A 42 -7.01 -5.14 11.70
C PRO A 42 -6.56 -6.56 12.05
N TYR A 43 -5.30 -6.90 11.78
CA TYR A 43 -4.75 -8.24 11.98
C TYR A 43 -3.92 -8.36 13.27
N LEU A 44 -3.08 -7.37 13.56
CA LEU A 44 -2.18 -7.38 14.72
C LEU A 44 -2.65 -6.46 15.85
N GLY A 45 -3.66 -5.63 15.62
CA GLY A 45 -4.05 -4.57 16.54
C GLY A 45 -3.16 -3.33 16.44
N TYR A 46 -3.66 -2.22 17.00
CA TYR A 46 -2.99 -0.92 16.93
C TYR A 46 -1.66 -0.91 17.69
N ASP A 47 -1.64 -1.43 18.93
CA ASP A 47 -0.48 -1.36 19.81
C ASP A 47 0.73 -2.10 19.22
N ILE A 48 0.53 -3.34 18.74
CA ILE A 48 1.58 -4.14 18.12
C ILE A 48 2.07 -3.44 16.84
N THR A 49 1.15 -3.01 15.98
CA THR A 49 1.51 -2.34 14.72
C THR A 49 2.30 -1.06 14.96
N SER A 50 1.93 -0.27 15.97
CA SER A 50 2.63 0.95 16.35
C SER A 50 4.07 0.66 16.83
N GLN A 51 4.25 -0.38 17.66
CA GLN A 51 5.58 -0.80 18.10
C GLN A 51 6.47 -1.24 16.93
N LEU A 52 5.91 -1.97 15.96
CA LEU A 52 6.65 -2.40 14.77
C LEU A 52 7.08 -1.22 13.89
N VAL A 53 6.26 -0.16 13.82
CA VAL A 53 6.61 1.08 13.10
C VAL A 53 7.72 1.85 13.83
N LEU A 54 7.68 1.92 15.17
CA LEU A 54 8.76 2.55 15.93
C LEU A 54 10.07 1.77 15.78
N GLU A 55 10.02 0.44 15.84
CA GLU A 55 11.18 -0.42 15.65
C GLU A 55 11.78 -0.27 14.23
N SER A 56 10.95 -0.05 13.21
CA SER A 56 11.40 0.15 11.82
C SER A 56 12.15 1.47 11.64
N LEU A 57 11.68 2.52 12.30
CA LEU A 57 12.35 3.81 12.35
C LEU A 57 13.71 3.72 13.04
N ASP A 58 13.77 3.06 14.19
CA ASP A 58 15.01 2.91 14.97
C ASP A 58 16.08 2.09 14.23
N ARG A 59 15.65 1.03 13.52
CA ARG A 59 16.55 0.11 12.81
C ARG A 59 16.83 0.53 11.36
N ASN A 60 16.17 1.58 10.87
CA ASN A 60 16.20 2.01 9.48
C ASN A 60 15.89 0.87 8.49
N LEU A 61 14.89 0.06 8.84
CA LEU A 61 14.37 -1.05 8.05
C LEU A 61 12.93 -0.74 7.63
N THR A 62 12.45 -1.42 6.60
CA THR A 62 11.04 -1.36 6.21
C THR A 62 10.17 -2.14 7.20
N LEU A 63 8.90 -1.74 7.33
CA LEU A 63 7.95 -2.47 8.18
C LEU A 63 7.76 -3.92 7.69
N ARG A 64 7.82 -4.16 6.37
CA ARG A 64 7.82 -5.51 5.77
C ARG A 64 8.97 -6.38 6.29
N GLU A 65 10.20 -5.88 6.31
CA GLU A 65 11.37 -6.62 6.78
C GLU A 65 11.22 -7.05 8.23
N ILE A 66 10.75 -6.15 9.10
CA ILE A 66 10.55 -6.45 10.53
C ILE A 66 9.45 -7.48 10.75
N ILE A 67 8.36 -7.42 9.97
CA ILE A 67 7.26 -8.38 10.06
C ILE A 67 7.73 -9.79 9.67
N ILE A 68 8.53 -9.89 8.61
CA ILE A 68 9.10 -11.15 8.14
C ILE A 68 10.10 -11.69 9.16
N GLU A 69 10.97 -10.83 9.70
CA GLU A 69 11.96 -11.19 10.72
C GLU A 69 11.29 -11.76 11.98
N LYS A 70 10.20 -11.13 12.43
CA LYS A 70 9.40 -11.58 13.57
C LYS A 70 8.47 -12.74 13.24
N LYS A 71 8.46 -13.22 11.99
CA LYS A 71 7.62 -14.33 11.48
C LYS A 71 6.12 -14.12 11.76
N LEU A 72 5.66 -12.87 11.75
CA LEU A 72 4.26 -12.52 11.98
C LEU A 72 3.40 -12.81 10.74
N PHE A 73 4.00 -12.68 9.55
CA PHE A 73 3.39 -13.04 8.27
C PHE A 73 4.45 -13.59 7.32
N THR A 74 4.04 -14.46 6.41
CA THR A 74 4.84 -14.84 5.25
C THR A 74 4.84 -13.73 4.19
N ASN A 75 5.85 -13.74 3.31
CA ASN A 75 5.89 -12.84 2.15
C ASN A 75 4.61 -12.93 1.30
N HIS A 76 4.04 -14.13 1.17
CA HIS A 76 2.85 -14.36 0.38
C HIS A 76 1.59 -13.73 1.02
N GLU A 77 1.42 -13.85 2.33
CA GLU A 77 0.32 -13.21 3.05
C GLU A 77 0.43 -11.69 3.02
N LEU A 78 1.63 -11.16 3.27
CA LEU A 78 1.91 -9.74 3.15
C LEU A 78 1.57 -9.22 1.76
N ASN A 79 1.95 -9.92 0.68
CA ASN A 79 1.60 -9.51 -0.68
C ASN A 79 0.09 -9.49 -0.92
N LYS A 80 -0.67 -10.37 -0.28
CA LYS A 80 -2.14 -10.39 -0.40
C LYS A 80 -2.82 -9.26 0.39
N ILE A 81 -2.27 -8.88 1.55
CA ILE A 81 -2.74 -7.79 2.41
C ILE A 81 -2.36 -6.43 1.79
N LEU A 82 -1.12 -6.31 1.32
CA LEU A 82 -0.53 -5.09 0.75
C LEU A 82 -0.82 -4.91 -0.74
N ASP A 83 -1.82 -5.61 -1.27
CA ASP A 83 -2.28 -5.46 -2.64
C ASP A 83 -2.78 -4.02 -2.87
N PRO A 84 -2.14 -3.21 -3.75
CA PRO A 84 -2.48 -1.81 -3.95
C PRO A 84 -3.95 -1.59 -4.30
N LEU A 85 -4.56 -2.49 -5.08
CA LEU A 85 -5.96 -2.36 -5.47
C LEU A 85 -6.88 -2.56 -4.26
N LYS A 86 -6.53 -3.45 -3.34
CA LYS A 86 -7.32 -3.69 -2.12
C LYS A 86 -7.17 -2.57 -1.11
N LEU A 87 -5.98 -1.96 -1.01
CA LEU A 87 -5.74 -0.78 -0.16
C LEU A 87 -6.59 0.43 -0.58
N THR A 88 -6.92 0.55 -1.86
CA THR A 88 -7.76 1.64 -2.39
C THR A 88 -9.26 1.40 -2.30
N ARG A 89 -9.70 0.25 -1.77
CA ARG A 89 -11.12 -0.09 -1.63
C ARG A 89 -11.54 -0.07 -0.16
N PRO A 90 -12.81 0.30 0.13
CA PRO A 90 -13.32 0.21 1.49
C PRO A 90 -13.36 -1.26 1.96
N GLY A 91 -12.97 -1.50 3.20
CA GLY A 91 -12.92 -2.83 3.82
C GLY A 91 -11.55 -3.17 4.39
N ILE A 92 -11.40 -4.39 4.92
CA ILE A 92 -10.12 -4.91 5.41
C ILE A 92 -9.38 -5.59 4.24
N PRO A 93 -8.23 -5.05 3.79
CA PRO A 93 -7.47 -5.62 2.69
C PRO A 93 -6.95 -7.01 3.06
N GLY A 94 -7.42 -8.05 2.35
CA GLY A 94 -7.01 -9.44 2.63
C GLY A 94 -7.92 -10.20 3.62
N HIS A 95 -9.14 -9.71 3.91
CA HIS A 95 -10.08 -10.36 4.84
C HIS A 95 -10.34 -11.85 4.54
N PHE A 96 -10.17 -12.29 3.29
CA PHE A 96 -10.32 -13.69 2.87
C PHE A 96 -9.26 -14.65 3.43
N ILE A 97 -8.09 -14.17 3.88
CA ILE A 97 -7.01 -15.03 4.39
C ILE A 97 -7.41 -15.63 5.75
N VAL A 98 -8.18 -14.91 6.57
CA VAL A 98 -8.60 -15.36 7.92
C VAL A 98 -9.68 -16.45 7.86
N LYS A 99 -10.31 -16.68 6.69
CA LYS A 99 -11.37 -17.69 6.54
C LYS A 99 -10.87 -19.08 6.12
N GLU A 100 -9.69 -19.20 5.52
CA GLU A 100 -9.20 -20.51 5.02
C GLU A 100 -8.56 -21.40 6.11
N GLU A 101 -8.18 -20.86 7.28
CA GLU A 101 -7.67 -21.68 8.39
C GLU A 101 -8.74 -22.24 9.33
N ASN A 102 -10.03 -21.96 9.09
CA ASN A 102 -11.15 -22.44 9.92
C ASN A 102 -12.19 -23.25 9.10
N SER A 103 -11.77 -24.06 8.14
CA SER A 103 -12.62 -25.08 7.49
C SER A 103 -11.96 -26.45 7.49
#